data_AF-A0A553V6P9-F1
#
_entry.id   AF-A0A553V6P9-F1
#
_cell.length_a   1.000
_cell.length_b   1.000
_cell.length_c   1.000
_cell.angle_alpha   90.00
_cell.angle_beta   90.00
_cell.angle_gamma   90.00
#
_symmetry.space_group_name_H-M   'P 1'
#
loop_
_entity.id
_entity.type
_entity.pdbx_description
1 polymer ?
#
loop_
_entity_poly.entity_id
_entity_poly.type
_entity_poly.pdbx_seq_one_letter_code
_entity_poly.pdbx_strand_id
1 'polypeptide(L)'
;MGLGWAELTAAASLVPSAASEAFAAGEDQQALTLLRRARDGQPAQSAQWAYLERLTGLVLIHLQREVEGTFALDRADALLEAFGWPMPTLDALTGD
;
A
#
# COMPACT_ATOMS: atom_id res chain seq x y z
N MET A 1 14.53 13.84 -8.04
CA MET A 1 15.56 13.39 -7.08
C MET A 1 15.41 11.89 -6.96
N GLY A 2 16.44 11.12 -7.26
CA GLY A 2 16.39 9.66 -7.11
C GLY A 2 16.33 9.31 -5.63
N LEU A 3 15.46 8.35 -5.28
CA LEU A 3 15.33 7.84 -3.92
C LEU A 3 16.67 7.33 -3.41
N GLY A 4 16.93 7.53 -2.12
CA GLY A 4 17.99 6.80 -1.45
C GLY A 4 17.62 5.32 -1.37
N TRP A 5 18.57 4.42 -1.57
CA TRP A 5 18.38 2.96 -1.39
C TRP A 5 17.65 2.61 -0.09
N ALA A 6 17.90 3.37 0.99
CA ALA A 6 17.27 3.22 2.29
C ALA A 6 15.72 3.38 2.26
N GLU A 7 15.21 4.33 1.48
CA GLU A 7 13.77 4.62 1.38
C GLU A 7 13.03 3.49 0.64
N LEU A 8 13.66 2.92 -0.39
CA LEU A 8 13.14 1.75 -1.10
C LEU A 8 13.08 0.52 -0.19
N THR A 9 14.14 0.25 0.58
CA THR A 9 14.15 -0.87 1.53
C THR A 9 13.16 -0.68 2.67
N ALA A 10 12.97 0.56 3.15
CA ALA A 10 11.98 0.86 4.17
C ALA A 10 10.56 0.64 3.65
N ALA A 11 10.27 1.08 2.41
CA ALA A 11 8.97 0.89 1.77
C ALA A 11 8.61 -0.60 1.60
N ALA A 12 9.55 -1.43 1.15
CA ALA A 12 9.33 -2.88 1.02
C ALA A 12 9.03 -3.55 2.37
N SER A 13 9.65 -3.08 3.47
CA SER A 13 9.40 -3.62 4.81
C SER A 13 8.03 -3.28 5.41
N LEU A 14 7.29 -2.35 4.81
CA LEU A 14 5.96 -1.95 5.31
C LEU A 14 4.88 -2.97 4.99
N VAL A 15 5.02 -3.71 3.90
CA VAL A 15 4.02 -4.70 3.47
C VAL A 15 4.15 -5.93 4.36
N PRO A 16 3.13 -6.29 5.15
CA PRO A 16 3.20 -7.51 5.97
C PRO A 16 3.31 -8.73 5.06
N SER A 17 4.24 -9.66 5.37
CA SER A 17 4.41 -10.89 4.57
C SER A 17 3.10 -11.68 4.45
N ALA A 18 2.31 -11.74 5.52
CA ALA A 18 1.00 -12.38 5.51
C ALA A 18 0.00 -11.74 4.53
N ALA A 19 0.12 -10.44 4.25
CA ALA A 19 -0.73 -9.77 3.26
C ALA A 19 -0.32 -10.17 1.83
N SER A 20 0.99 -10.25 1.57
CA SER A 20 1.55 -10.76 0.32
C SER A 20 1.17 -12.22 0.09
N GLU A 21 1.33 -13.07 1.10
CA GLU A 21 0.95 -14.50 1.04
C GLU A 21 -0.54 -14.68 0.75
N ALA A 22 -1.41 -13.93 1.44
CA ALA A 22 -2.85 -13.97 1.21
C ALA A 22 -3.21 -13.52 -0.22
N PHE A 23 -2.61 -12.43 -0.71
CA PHE A 23 -2.86 -11.94 -2.06
C PHE A 23 -2.39 -12.94 -3.13
N ALA A 24 -1.20 -13.52 -2.97
CA ALA A 24 -0.68 -14.55 -3.86
C ALA A 24 -1.55 -15.84 -3.88
N ALA A 25 -2.24 -16.13 -2.77
CA ALA A 25 -3.19 -17.24 -2.67
C ALA A 25 -4.59 -16.92 -3.24
N GLY A 26 -4.85 -15.69 -3.70
CA GLY A 26 -6.16 -15.22 -4.14
C GLY A 26 -7.13 -14.91 -2.98
N GLU A 27 -6.62 -14.78 -1.76
CA GLU A 27 -7.38 -14.42 -0.56
C GLU A 27 -7.44 -12.89 -0.40
N ASP A 28 -7.88 -12.17 -1.43
CA ASP A 28 -7.78 -10.71 -1.54
C ASP A 28 -8.47 -9.97 -0.38
N GLN A 29 -9.57 -10.49 0.14
CA GLN A 29 -10.26 -9.92 1.31
C GLN A 29 -9.40 -10.01 2.58
N GLN A 30 -8.63 -11.09 2.73
CA GLN A 30 -7.70 -11.26 3.83
C GLN A 30 -6.48 -10.35 3.65
N ALA A 31 -5.91 -10.26 2.44
CA ALA A 31 -4.86 -9.30 2.12
C ALA A 31 -5.30 -7.86 2.45
N LEU A 32 -6.50 -7.46 2.01
CA LEU A 32 -7.11 -6.17 2.32
C LEU A 32 -7.24 -5.93 3.83
N THR A 33 -7.66 -6.94 4.59
CA THR A 33 -7.80 -6.84 6.05
C THR A 33 -6.44 -6.62 6.73
N LEU A 34 -5.41 -7.33 6.29
CA LEU A 34 -4.07 -7.23 6.84
C LEU A 34 -3.42 -5.88 6.52
N LEU A 35 -3.58 -5.39 5.28
CA LEU A 35 -3.12 -4.07 4.86
C LEU A 35 -3.75 -2.95 5.68
N ARG A 36 -5.07 -2.99 5.89
CA ARG A 36 -5.78 -1.99 6.71
C ARG A 36 -5.29 -1.98 8.15
N ARG A 37 -5.08 -3.16 8.75
CA ARG A 37 -4.51 -3.25 10.11
C ARG A 37 -3.10 -2.67 10.19
N ALA A 38 -2.25 -2.97 9.21
CA ALA A 38 -0.90 -2.42 9.13
C ALA A 38 -0.94 -0.88 8.97
N ARG A 39 -1.81 -0.38 8.09
CA ARG A 39 -2.04 1.05 7.87
C ARG A 39 -2.51 1.75 9.15
N ASP A 40 -3.47 1.16 9.86
CA ASP A 40 -4.03 1.73 11.09
C ASP A 40 -3.00 1.74 12.25
N GLY A 41 -1.93 0.96 12.15
CA GLY A 41 -0.78 1.01 13.04
C GLY A 41 0.22 2.14 12.74
N GLN A 42 0.09 2.84 11.61
CA GLN A 42 0.95 3.96 11.23
C GLN A 42 0.37 5.31 11.69
N PRO A 43 1.21 6.32 11.96
CA PRO A 43 0.72 7.68 12.18
C PRO A 43 -0.09 8.18 10.98
N ALA A 44 -1.28 8.70 11.22
CA ALA A 44 -2.13 9.25 10.16
C ALA A 44 -1.39 10.33 9.37
N GLN A 45 -1.60 10.36 8.05
CA GLN A 45 -0.94 11.29 7.10
C GLN A 45 0.59 11.17 7.04
N SER A 46 1.19 10.10 7.57
CA SER A 46 2.60 9.78 7.32
C SER A 46 2.80 9.15 5.95
N ALA A 47 4.04 9.14 5.45
CA ALA A 47 4.39 8.48 4.20
C ALA A 47 4.14 6.96 4.26
N GLN A 48 4.42 6.33 5.40
CA GLN A 48 4.16 4.91 5.64
C GLN A 48 2.66 4.59 5.60
N TRP A 49 1.84 5.44 6.22
CA TRP A 49 0.39 5.33 6.16
C TRP A 49 -0.10 5.47 4.71
N ALA A 50 0.39 6.47 3.98
CA ALA A 50 0.01 6.71 2.60
C ALA A 50 0.40 5.54 1.67
N TYR A 51 1.58 4.94 1.88
CA TYR A 51 2.02 3.76 1.13
C TYR A 51 1.05 2.59 1.28
N LEU A 52 0.64 2.29 2.52
CA LEU A 52 -0.30 1.21 2.81
C LEU A 52 -1.75 1.55 2.41
N GLU A 53 -2.13 2.83 2.49
CA GLU A 53 -3.41 3.32 1.97
C GLU A 53 -3.50 3.15 0.45
N ARG A 54 -2.42 3.42 -0.28
CA ARG A 54 -2.37 3.21 -1.72
C ARG A 54 -2.57 1.73 -2.08
N LEU A 55 -1.84 0.84 -1.42
CA LEU A 55 -2.00 -0.61 -1.61
C LEU A 55 -3.41 -1.09 -1.25
N THR A 56 -3.99 -0.57 -0.18
CA THR A 56 -5.40 -0.81 0.19
C THR A 56 -6.34 -0.38 -0.95
N GLY A 57 -6.10 0.79 -1.56
CA GLY A 57 -6.86 1.29 -2.70
C GLY A 57 -6.75 0.39 -3.93
N LEU A 58 -5.55 -0.09 -4.26
CA LEU A 58 -5.34 -1.00 -5.38
C LEU A 58 -6.04 -2.36 -5.18
N VAL A 59 -5.95 -2.94 -3.98
CA VAL A 59 -6.66 -4.20 -3.67
C VAL A 59 -8.17 -4.01 -3.70
N LEU A 60 -8.70 -2.84 -3.30
CA LEU A 60 -10.12 -2.53 -3.46
C LEU A 60 -10.52 -2.49 -4.93
N ILE A 61 -9.76 -1.82 -5.79
CA ILE A 61 -10.04 -1.80 -7.24
C ILE A 61 -10.00 -3.23 -7.80
N HIS A 62 -9.00 -4.04 -7.41
CA HIS A 62 -8.89 -5.45 -7.82
C HIS A 62 -10.13 -6.27 -7.42
N LEU A 63 -10.71 -5.97 -6.25
CA LEU A 63 -11.96 -6.54 -5.75
C LEU A 63 -13.23 -5.92 -6.36
N GLN A 64 -13.11 -5.18 -7.46
CA GLN A 64 -14.22 -4.47 -8.13
C GLN A 64 -14.90 -3.39 -7.26
N ARG A 65 -14.16 -2.80 -6.32
CA ARG A 65 -14.61 -1.71 -5.44
C ARG A 65 -14.00 -0.37 -5.86
N GLU A 66 -14.24 0.00 -7.11
CA GLU A 66 -13.56 1.12 -7.79
C GLU A 66 -13.68 2.45 -7.05
N VAL A 67 -14.89 2.83 -6.61
CA VAL A 67 -15.12 4.12 -5.95
C VAL A 67 -14.29 4.28 -4.68
N GLU A 68 -14.31 3.26 -3.82
CA GLU A 68 -13.58 3.30 -2.55
C GLU A 68 -12.07 3.20 -2.77
N GLY A 69 -11.67 2.43 -3.79
CA GLY A 69 -10.30 2.35 -4.24
C GLY A 69 -9.75 3.69 -4.71
N THR A 70 -10.47 4.38 -5.61
CA THR A 70 -10.08 5.72 -6.10
C THR A 70 -9.94 6.71 -4.97
N PHE A 71 -10.89 6.75 -4.02
CA PHE A 71 -10.76 7.65 -2.87
C PHE A 71 -9.53 7.35 -2.00
N ALA A 72 -9.12 6.09 -1.88
CA ALA A 72 -7.89 5.73 -1.17
C ALA A 72 -6.64 6.17 -1.95
N LEU A 73 -6.63 5.98 -3.28
CA LEU A 73 -5.54 6.44 -4.13
C LEU A 73 -5.38 7.97 -4.08
N ASP A 74 -6.46 8.73 -4.21
CA ASP A 74 -6.41 10.20 -4.15
C ASP A 74 -5.80 10.73 -2.86
N ARG A 75 -6.14 10.11 -1.71
CA ARG A 75 -5.54 10.46 -0.41
C ARG A 75 -4.07 10.09 -0.32
N ALA A 76 -3.72 8.91 -0.82
CA ALA A 76 -2.38 8.38 -0.70
C ALA A 76 -1.38 9.08 -1.64
N ASP A 77 -1.74 9.25 -2.91
CA ASP A 77 -0.84 9.74 -3.95
C ASP A 77 -0.38 11.17 -3.67
N ALA A 78 -1.31 12.04 -3.21
CA ALA A 78 -0.97 13.40 -2.81
C ALA A 78 0.04 13.45 -1.66
N LEU A 79 -0.07 12.54 -0.68
CA LEU A 79 0.86 12.46 0.45
C LEU A 79 2.22 11.87 0.00
N LEU A 80 2.21 10.79 -0.77
CA LEU A 80 3.43 10.15 -1.26
C LEU A 80 4.24 11.12 -2.13
N GLU A 81 3.59 11.88 -3.01
CA GLU A 81 4.24 12.93 -3.79
C GLU A 81 4.84 14.01 -2.88
N ALA A 82 4.08 14.51 -1.91
CA ALA A 82 4.55 15.55 -0.98
C ALA A 82 5.75 15.10 -0.13
N PHE A 83 5.82 13.82 0.23
CA PHE A 83 6.97 13.23 0.95
C PHE A 83 8.11 12.77 0.02
N GLY A 84 7.92 12.81 -1.29
CA GLY A 84 8.88 12.27 -2.27
C GLY A 84 9.06 10.76 -2.15
N TRP A 85 8.04 10.03 -1.72
CA TRP A 85 8.05 8.59 -1.51
C TRP A 85 7.67 7.78 -2.76
N PRO A 86 8.07 6.51 -2.85
CA PRO A 86 7.68 5.64 -3.96
C PRO A 86 6.16 5.42 -3.98
N MET A 87 5.59 5.31 -5.18
CA MET A 87 4.18 4.94 -5.41
C MET A 87 4.08 3.43 -5.61
N PRO A 88 3.64 2.64 -4.62
CA PRO A 88 3.57 1.18 -4.76
C PRO A 88 2.48 0.76 -5.73
N THR A 89 2.79 -0.16 -6.65
CA THR A 89 1.82 -0.89 -7.47
C THR A 89 1.39 -2.18 -6.76
N LEU A 90 0.50 -2.96 -7.38
CA LEU A 90 0.14 -4.29 -6.86
C LEU A 90 1.35 -5.24 -6.79
N ASP A 91 2.40 -4.98 -7.57
CA ASP A 91 3.63 -5.80 -7.58
C ASP A 91 4.33 -5.82 -6.21
N ALA A 92 4.14 -4.77 -5.40
CA ALA A 92 4.64 -4.74 -4.03
C ALA A 92 3.97 -5.78 -3.10
N LEU A 93 2.85 -6.39 -3.51
CA LEU A 93 2.24 -7.53 -2.81
C LEU A 93 2.73 -8.88 -3.33
N THR A 94 3.27 -8.95 -4.56
CA THR A 94 3.70 -10.20 -5.18
C THR A 94 5.21 -10.45 -5.06
N GLY A 95 6.00 -9.40 -4.78
CA GLY A 95 7.43 -9.53 -4.45
C GLY A 95 8.36 -9.67 -5.66
N ASP A 96 7.95 -9.18 -6.83
CA ASP A 96 8.81 -9.09 -8.03
C ASP A 96 9.57 -7.75 -8.11
#